data_AF-A0AB39V3Y6-F1
#
_entry.id   AF-A0AB39V3Y6-F1
#
_cell.length_a   1.000
_cell.length_b   1.000
_cell.length_c   1.000
_cell.angle_alpha   90.00
_cell.angle_beta   90.00
_cell.angle_gamma   90.00
#
_symmetry.space_group_name_H-M   'P 1'
#
loop_
_entity.id
_entity.type
_entity.pdbx_description
1 polymer ?
#
loop_
_entity_poly.entity_id
_entity_poly.type
_entity_poly.pdbx_seq_one_letter_code
_entity_poly.pdbx_strand_id
1 'polypeptide(L)'
;MDSNNVLLKNGEEDIKEIQFSNETLQEHSVQIAENFVKYMVEKGTNRIEIANGDNEPIVNKRRSFISEKDFENLFEELGTNLSKKAIYRCKIDNEKYIKTSIEKINSYISGFDLTQIVEVAESKGDYDETGNFNLEKDSGDKEIEISKIKVAPKSDFEIANYIMYHTMLPRLAILKIISRLEKEKREALNIQDVLEDITEILLENLKEMKSEKVFEYEVIDGYETEREKIFEVDKINEEDLNNKRRLFKAKKDSASLNEYYKLDSDGEKEFAEKLENDENVLLFTKLKKGGFVIDTPYGNYSPDWAVVYRNSLENEENNVGIYFIVETKADKEEKDLTAVEKSKIKCGKLHFEAVSKNVEFDWVNSYGDFKRKFKINN
;
A
#
# COMPACT_ATOMS: atom_id res chain seq x y z
N MET A 1 -15.51 21.40 4.27
CA MET A 1 -15.00 20.18 4.95
C MET A 1 -15.96 19.03 4.71
N ASP A 2 -15.47 17.80 4.60
CA ASP A 2 -16.34 16.61 4.60
C ASP A 2 -16.80 16.23 6.03
N SER A 3 -17.61 15.18 6.14
CA SER A 3 -18.12 14.66 7.42
C SER A 3 -17.04 14.15 8.39
N ASN A 4 -15.77 14.10 7.95
CA ASN A 4 -14.62 13.67 8.74
C ASN A 4 -13.68 14.85 9.06
N ASN A 5 -14.16 16.09 8.94
CA ASN A 5 -13.38 17.31 9.09
C ASN A 5 -12.18 17.43 8.13
N VAL A 6 -12.31 16.90 6.90
CA VAL A 6 -11.25 16.95 5.87
C VAL A 6 -11.53 18.05 4.85
N LEU A 7 -10.51 18.82 4.47
CA LEU A 7 -10.55 19.83 3.41
C LEU A 7 -10.08 19.23 2.07
N LEU A 8 -10.87 19.47 1.01
CA LEU A 8 -10.59 19.01 -0.37
C LEU A 8 -9.87 20.08 -1.19
N LYS A 9 -9.38 19.73 -2.39
CA LYS A 9 -8.49 20.53 -3.26
C LYS A 9 -8.92 21.98 -3.57
N ASN A 10 -10.20 22.33 -3.38
CA ASN A 10 -10.73 23.68 -3.65
C ASN A 10 -11.12 24.45 -2.37
N GLY A 11 -10.71 23.98 -1.19
CA GLY A 11 -11.15 24.54 0.10
C GLY A 11 -10.59 25.92 0.45
N GLU A 12 -9.71 26.52 -0.37
CA GLU A 12 -9.13 27.84 -0.08
C GLU A 12 -10.16 28.98 -0.11
N GLU A 13 -11.16 28.90 -1.00
CA GLU A 13 -12.25 29.87 -1.04
C GLU A 13 -13.24 29.64 0.11
N ASP A 14 -13.58 28.37 0.37
CA ASP A 14 -14.46 27.97 1.48
C ASP A 14 -13.93 28.40 2.86
N ILE A 15 -12.60 28.40 3.06
CA ILE A 15 -11.97 28.78 4.34
C ILE A 15 -12.09 30.29 4.61
N LYS A 16 -12.07 31.12 3.56
CA LYS A 16 -12.20 32.58 3.70
C LYS A 16 -13.60 33.01 4.12
N GLU A 17 -14.59 32.14 3.94
CA GLU A 17 -15.99 32.39 4.30
C GLU A 17 -16.38 31.79 5.67
N ILE A 18 -15.45 31.14 6.39
CA ILE A 18 -15.76 30.52 7.68
C ILE A 18 -16.22 31.57 8.69
N GLN A 19 -17.41 31.35 9.25
CA GLN A 19 -17.97 32.11 10.36
C GLN A 19 -17.88 31.25 11.63
N PHE A 20 -17.30 31.80 12.69
CA PHE A 20 -17.21 31.16 13.98
C PHE A 20 -18.39 31.61 14.86
N SER A 21 -19.07 30.65 15.48
CA SER A 21 -20.12 30.93 16.47
C SER A 21 -19.56 31.46 17.79
N ASN A 22 -18.27 31.28 18.05
CA ASN A 22 -17.56 31.79 19.21
C ASN A 22 -17.05 33.22 18.93
N GLU A 23 -17.44 34.20 19.75
CA GLU A 23 -17.10 35.61 19.56
C GLU A 23 -15.58 35.86 19.50
N THR A 24 -14.79 35.20 20.35
CA THR A 24 -13.33 35.31 20.36
C THR A 24 -12.71 34.78 19.06
N LEU A 25 -13.16 33.62 18.57
CA LEU A 25 -12.67 33.08 17.30
C LEU A 25 -13.11 33.92 16.10
N GLN A 26 -14.30 34.54 16.18
CA GLN A 26 -14.83 35.41 15.14
C GLN A 26 -13.98 36.68 14.98
N GLU A 27 -13.51 37.28 16.08
CA GLU A 27 -12.59 38.43 16.07
C GLU A 27 -11.27 38.12 15.35
N HIS A 28 -10.80 36.86 15.42
CA HIS A 28 -9.56 36.40 14.80
C HIS A 28 -9.77 35.64 13.48
N SER A 29 -11.00 35.62 12.95
CA SER A 29 -11.40 34.81 11.78
C SER A 29 -10.49 34.99 10.56
N VAL A 30 -10.15 36.23 10.22
CA VAL A 30 -9.26 36.57 9.09
C VAL A 30 -7.87 35.98 9.30
N GLN A 31 -7.29 36.18 10.49
CA GLN A 31 -5.94 35.69 10.81
C GLN A 31 -5.90 34.16 10.89
N ILE A 32 -6.96 33.53 11.37
CA ILE A 32 -7.10 32.07 11.37
C ILE A 32 -7.15 31.55 9.93
N ALA A 33 -7.98 32.14 9.07
CA ALA A 33 -8.10 31.76 7.66
C ALA A 33 -6.76 31.91 6.91
N GLU A 34 -6.05 33.02 7.08
CA GLU A 34 -4.75 33.26 6.45
C GLU A 34 -3.69 32.23 6.89
N ASN A 35 -3.60 31.94 8.19
CA ASN A 35 -2.67 30.92 8.69
C ASN A 35 -3.05 29.51 8.22
N PHE A 36 -4.35 29.22 8.10
CA PHE A 36 -4.82 27.93 7.62
C PHE A 36 -4.46 27.71 6.15
N VAL A 37 -4.66 28.72 5.29
CA VAL A 37 -4.25 28.69 3.88
C VAL A 37 -2.74 28.54 3.77
N LYS A 38 -1.96 29.28 4.58
CA LYS A 38 -0.50 29.13 4.61
C LYS A 38 -0.09 27.69 4.95
N TYR A 39 -0.70 27.10 5.97
CA TYR A 39 -0.43 25.72 6.37
C TYR A 39 -0.84 24.70 5.31
N MET A 40 -1.93 24.94 4.56
CA MET A 40 -2.32 24.12 3.40
C MET A 40 -1.25 24.12 2.32
N VAL A 41 -0.73 25.29 1.97
CA VAL A 41 0.35 25.43 0.98
C VAL A 41 1.61 24.69 1.45
N GLU A 42 1.99 24.81 2.72
CA GLU A 42 3.14 24.11 3.30
C GLU A 42 2.97 22.59 3.31
N LYS A 43 1.76 22.08 3.59
CA LYS A 43 1.47 20.65 3.64
C LYS A 43 1.25 20.00 2.28
N GLY A 44 0.91 20.77 1.25
CA GLY A 44 0.66 20.27 -0.10
C GLY A 44 -0.55 19.34 -0.14
N THR A 45 -0.40 18.13 -0.71
CA THR A 45 -1.48 17.13 -0.79
C THR A 45 -1.71 16.34 0.49
N ASN A 46 -0.93 16.62 1.55
CA ASN A 46 -1.05 15.89 2.82
C ASN A 46 -2.24 16.39 3.64
N ARG A 47 -2.89 15.46 4.35
CA ARG A 47 -4.01 15.77 5.25
C ARG A 47 -3.59 16.79 6.33
N ILE A 48 -4.43 17.78 6.56
CA ILE A 48 -4.33 18.69 7.70
C ILE A 48 -5.25 18.20 8.80
N GLU A 49 -4.66 17.91 9.96
CA GLU A 49 -5.38 17.53 11.16
C GLU A 49 -5.64 18.79 12.00
N ILE A 50 -6.92 19.02 12.33
CA ILE A 50 -7.34 20.09 13.24
C ILE A 50 -7.59 19.43 14.60
N ALA A 51 -6.84 19.85 15.62
CA ALA A 51 -7.00 19.39 16.99
C ALA A 51 -7.53 20.53 17.87
N ASN A 52 -8.20 20.18 18.97
CA ASN A 52 -8.62 21.15 19.96
C ASN A 52 -7.40 21.63 20.76
N GLY A 53 -7.08 22.93 20.68
CA GLY A 53 -5.93 23.53 21.36
C GLY A 53 -6.08 23.66 22.88
N ASP A 54 -7.29 23.49 23.42
CA ASP A 54 -7.55 23.53 24.86
C ASP A 54 -7.13 22.22 25.56
N ASN A 55 -7.00 21.13 24.80
CA ASN A 55 -6.57 19.84 25.33
C ASN A 55 -5.05 19.69 25.23
N GLU A 56 -4.43 19.13 26.28
CA GLU A 56 -3.00 18.82 26.20
C GLU A 56 -2.73 17.80 25.08
N PRO A 57 -1.68 18.00 24.26
CA PRO A 57 -1.36 17.09 23.18
C PRO A 57 -1.00 15.71 23.73
N ILE A 58 -1.62 14.67 23.14
CA ILE A 58 -1.35 13.29 23.52
C ILE A 58 0.02 12.89 22.97
N VAL A 59 1.01 12.85 23.85
CA VAL A 59 2.37 12.42 23.47
C VAL A 59 2.50 10.92 23.71
N ASN A 60 2.56 10.15 22.63
CA ASN A 60 2.92 8.74 22.68
C ASN A 60 4.42 8.61 22.95
N LYS A 61 4.79 8.06 24.10
CA LYS A 61 6.19 7.97 24.55
C LYS A 61 6.72 6.56 24.39
N ARG A 62 8.00 6.46 24.03
CA ARG A 62 8.78 5.23 24.13
C ARG A 62 8.99 4.89 25.61
N ARG A 63 8.91 3.60 25.95
CA ARG A 63 9.03 3.04 27.31
C ARG A 63 10.10 1.95 27.32
N SER A 64 10.70 1.72 28.48
CA SER A 64 11.54 0.55 28.76
C SER A 64 10.99 -0.18 29.99
N PHE A 65 11.01 -1.52 29.95
CA PHE A 65 10.43 -2.37 30.98
C PHE A 65 11.45 -3.25 31.72
N ILE A 66 12.60 -3.53 31.08
CA ILE A 66 13.73 -4.23 31.70
C ILE A 66 14.81 -3.23 32.14
N SER A 67 15.87 -3.72 32.78
CA SER A 67 17.00 -2.85 33.17
C SER A 67 17.46 -2.04 31.95
N GLU A 68 17.77 -0.75 32.14
CA GLU A 68 18.08 0.16 31.02
C GLU A 68 19.17 -0.42 30.11
N LYS A 69 20.17 -1.09 30.70
CA LYS A 69 21.26 -1.74 29.98
C LYS A 69 20.82 -2.96 29.16
N ASP A 70 20.01 -3.86 29.73
CA ASP A 70 19.55 -5.05 28.99
C ASP A 70 18.56 -4.66 27.89
N PHE A 71 17.74 -3.62 28.15
CA PHE A 71 16.81 -3.06 27.18
C PHE A 71 17.54 -2.47 25.98
N GLU A 72 18.54 -1.64 26.24
CA GLU A 72 19.37 -1.04 25.19
C GLU A 72 20.00 -2.11 24.32
N ASN A 73 20.62 -3.15 24.92
CA ASN A 73 21.23 -4.22 24.14
C ASN A 73 20.24 -4.94 23.21
N LEU A 74 19.08 -5.36 23.74
CA LEU A 74 18.05 -6.04 22.92
C LEU A 74 17.50 -5.12 21.83
N PHE A 75 17.30 -3.84 22.15
CA PHE A 75 16.78 -2.87 21.19
C PHE A 75 17.79 -2.53 20.09
N GLU A 76 19.07 -2.38 20.44
CA GLU A 76 20.18 -2.17 19.50
C GLU A 76 20.34 -3.36 18.55
N GLU A 77 20.29 -4.58 19.07
CA GLU A 77 20.38 -5.79 18.24
C GLU A 77 19.17 -5.95 17.31
N LEU A 78 17.94 -5.77 17.83
CA LEU A 78 16.74 -5.79 17.01
C LEU A 78 16.81 -4.74 15.91
N GLY A 79 17.21 -3.51 16.25
CA GLY A 79 17.36 -2.41 15.31
C GLY A 79 18.43 -2.68 14.25
N THR A 80 19.57 -3.25 14.65
CA THR A 80 20.65 -3.62 13.72
C THR A 80 20.16 -4.65 12.72
N ASN A 81 19.46 -5.70 13.18
CA ASN A 81 18.92 -6.73 12.29
C ASN A 81 17.86 -6.18 11.32
N LEU A 82 16.97 -5.31 11.80
CA LEU A 82 15.91 -4.69 10.97
C LEU A 82 16.41 -3.56 10.06
N SER A 83 17.55 -2.95 10.36
CA SER A 83 18.08 -1.84 9.55
C SER A 83 18.62 -2.31 8.19
N LYS A 84 19.06 -3.57 8.08
CA LYS A 84 19.66 -4.12 6.87
C LYS A 84 18.66 -4.16 5.73
N LYS A 85 19.05 -3.63 4.56
CA LYS A 85 18.26 -3.76 3.34
C LYS A 85 18.71 -4.95 2.52
N ALA A 86 17.74 -5.59 1.87
CA ALA A 86 18.01 -6.64 0.92
C ALA A 86 17.05 -6.54 -0.27
N ILE A 87 17.53 -6.94 -1.44
CA ILE A 87 16.75 -7.00 -2.69
C ILE A 87 16.49 -8.44 -3.08
N TYR A 88 15.30 -8.71 -3.60
CA TYR A 88 14.97 -10.05 -4.06
C TYR A 88 15.62 -10.35 -5.40
N ARG A 89 15.99 -11.62 -5.60
CA ARG A 89 16.39 -12.16 -6.91
C ARG A 89 15.35 -13.15 -7.40
N CYS A 90 15.00 -13.02 -8.67
CA CYS A 90 14.04 -13.89 -9.34
C CYS A 90 14.55 -14.32 -10.71
N LYS A 91 14.15 -15.52 -11.14
CA LYS A 91 14.51 -16.06 -12.46
C LYS A 91 13.28 -16.15 -13.35
N ILE A 92 13.21 -15.28 -14.35
CA ILE A 92 12.10 -15.24 -15.31
C ILE A 92 12.48 -16.05 -16.54
N ASP A 93 11.57 -16.93 -16.97
CA ASP A 93 11.64 -17.58 -18.27
C ASP A 93 11.03 -16.66 -19.33
N ASN A 94 11.90 -16.10 -20.17
CA ASN A 94 11.52 -15.12 -21.18
C ASN A 94 10.53 -15.68 -22.22
N GLU A 95 10.71 -16.93 -22.68
CA GLU A 95 9.80 -17.50 -23.69
C GLU A 95 8.47 -17.89 -23.05
N LYS A 96 8.48 -18.38 -21.79
CA LYS A 96 7.23 -18.60 -21.04
C LYS A 96 6.47 -17.29 -20.86
N TYR A 97 7.15 -16.20 -20.48
CA TYR A 97 6.52 -14.89 -20.30
C TYR A 97 5.89 -14.38 -21.60
N ILE A 98 6.63 -14.44 -22.73
CA ILE A 98 6.08 -14.02 -24.02
C ILE A 98 4.85 -14.85 -24.38
N LYS A 99 4.91 -16.17 -24.20
CA LYS A 99 3.80 -17.08 -24.50
C LYS A 99 2.56 -16.76 -23.66
N THR A 100 2.69 -16.68 -22.33
CA THR A 100 1.55 -16.41 -21.44
C THR A 100 0.97 -15.01 -21.63
N SER A 101 1.83 -14.02 -21.94
CA SER A 101 1.39 -12.66 -22.28
C SER A 101 0.50 -12.66 -23.54
N ILE A 102 0.91 -13.37 -24.59
CA ILE A 102 0.11 -13.48 -25.81
C ILE A 102 -1.23 -14.17 -25.54
N GLU A 103 -1.24 -15.24 -24.74
CA GLU A 103 -2.46 -15.95 -24.34
C GLU A 103 -3.43 -15.03 -23.59
N LYS A 104 -2.93 -14.25 -22.61
CA LYS A 104 -3.75 -13.28 -21.85
C LYS A 104 -4.28 -12.15 -22.74
N ILE A 105 -3.44 -11.56 -23.59
CA ILE A 105 -3.86 -10.53 -24.56
C ILE A 105 -4.95 -11.07 -25.49
N ASN A 106 -4.75 -12.27 -26.02
CA ASN A 106 -5.71 -12.90 -26.91
C ASN A 106 -7.06 -13.12 -26.23
N SER A 107 -7.05 -13.64 -25.00
CA SER A 107 -8.27 -13.87 -24.22
C SER A 107 -9.01 -12.58 -23.91
N TYR A 108 -8.28 -11.51 -23.58
CA TYR A 108 -8.87 -10.20 -23.28
C TYR A 108 -9.53 -9.61 -24.54
N ILE A 109 -8.82 -9.56 -25.68
CA ILE A 109 -9.34 -8.94 -26.90
C ILE A 109 -10.48 -9.76 -27.51
N SER A 110 -10.45 -11.09 -27.43
CA SER A 110 -11.56 -11.94 -27.91
C SER A 110 -12.90 -11.70 -27.17
N GLY A 111 -12.86 -11.08 -25.99
CA GLY A 111 -14.07 -10.69 -25.24
C GLY A 111 -14.60 -9.30 -25.58
N PHE A 112 -13.92 -8.54 -26.46
CA PHE A 112 -14.30 -7.18 -26.83
C PHE A 112 -14.94 -7.12 -28.23
N ASP A 113 -16.18 -6.62 -28.29
CA ASP A 113 -16.74 -6.09 -29.54
C ASP A 113 -16.31 -4.62 -29.68
N LEU A 114 -15.29 -4.38 -30.50
CA LEU A 114 -14.77 -3.04 -30.82
C LEU A 114 -15.74 -2.24 -31.71
N THR A 115 -16.94 -1.98 -31.20
CA THR A 115 -17.99 -1.22 -31.88
C THR A 115 -18.23 0.10 -31.17
N GLN A 116 -18.25 1.19 -31.93
CA GLN A 116 -18.72 2.48 -31.43
C GLN A 116 -20.19 2.62 -31.82
N ILE A 117 -21.03 2.85 -30.82
CA ILE A 117 -22.41 3.26 -31.04
C ILE A 117 -22.39 4.77 -31.26
N VAL A 118 -22.67 5.21 -32.48
CA VAL A 118 -22.86 6.62 -32.80
C VAL A 118 -24.36 6.87 -32.92
N GLU A 119 -24.88 7.73 -32.06
CA GLU A 119 -26.26 8.21 -32.15
C GLU A 119 -26.26 9.41 -33.12
N VAL A 120 -26.73 9.19 -34.35
CA VAL A 120 -26.81 10.25 -35.35
C VAL A 120 -28.17 10.93 -35.21
N ALA A 121 -28.15 12.23 -34.91
CA ALA A 121 -29.34 13.06 -34.92
C ALA A 121 -29.22 14.04 -36.10
N GLU A 122 -29.99 13.80 -37.16
CA GLU A 122 -30.17 14.80 -38.22
C GLU A 122 -31.22 15.83 -37.79
N SER A 123 -30.96 17.11 -38.06
CA SER A 123 -31.94 18.19 -37.86
C SER A 123 -31.93 19.07 -39.09
N LYS A 124 -33.11 19.36 -39.64
CA LYS A 124 -33.27 20.32 -40.73
C LYS A 124 -33.56 21.70 -40.16
N GLY A 125 -33.00 22.73 -40.78
CA GLY A 125 -33.28 24.11 -40.45
C GLY A 125 -33.54 24.90 -41.72
N ASP A 126 -34.48 25.85 -41.63
CA ASP A 126 -34.79 26.77 -42.72
C ASP A 126 -34.89 28.20 -42.18
N TYR A 127 -34.81 29.19 -43.07
CA TYR A 127 -34.97 30.60 -42.71
C TYR A 127 -36.36 31.08 -43.11
N ASP A 128 -37.08 31.72 -42.19
CA ASP A 128 -38.36 32.33 -42.55
C ASP A 128 -38.18 33.60 -43.40
N GLU A 129 -39.28 34.09 -43.96
CA GLU A 129 -39.31 35.29 -44.83
C GLU A 129 -38.82 36.56 -44.13
N THR A 130 -38.71 36.56 -42.80
CA THR A 130 -38.13 37.63 -41.97
C THR A 130 -36.65 37.45 -41.67
N GLY A 131 -36.03 36.36 -42.14
CA GLY A 131 -34.60 36.06 -41.97
C GLY A 131 -34.25 35.39 -40.64
N ASN A 132 -35.25 34.94 -39.85
CA ASN A 132 -34.99 34.20 -38.63
C ASN A 132 -34.75 32.72 -38.93
N PHE A 133 -33.74 32.14 -38.27
CA PHE A 133 -33.41 30.73 -38.41
C PHE A 133 -34.37 29.87 -37.58
N ASN A 134 -35.17 29.05 -38.25
CA ASN A 134 -36.07 28.08 -37.63
C ASN A 134 -35.49 26.68 -37.77
N LEU A 135 -35.20 26.06 -36.62
CA LEU A 135 -34.74 24.68 -36.55
C LEU A 135 -35.98 23.77 -36.43
N GLU A 136 -36.27 22.99 -37.47
CA GLU A 136 -37.20 21.87 -37.34
C GLU A 136 -36.47 20.78 -36.55
N LYS A 137 -36.80 20.68 -35.26
CA LYS A 137 -36.48 19.49 -34.47
C LYS A 137 -37.30 18.33 -35.04
N ASP A 138 -36.72 17.65 -36.02
CA ASP A 138 -37.27 16.39 -36.48
C ASP A 138 -37.19 15.43 -35.28
N SER A 139 -38.34 14.96 -34.80
CA SER A 139 -38.42 13.85 -33.85
C SER A 139 -38.26 12.54 -34.63
N GLY A 140 -37.26 12.49 -35.52
CA GLY A 140 -36.92 11.34 -36.34
C GLY A 140 -36.23 10.28 -35.49
N ASP A 141 -36.48 9.02 -35.82
CA ASP A 141 -35.90 7.87 -35.16
C ASP A 141 -34.37 8.05 -35.01
N LYS A 142 -33.88 7.87 -33.77
CA LYS A 142 -32.45 7.85 -33.48
C LYS A 142 -31.83 6.66 -34.21
N GLU A 143 -31.15 6.90 -35.32
CA GLU A 143 -30.36 5.85 -35.97
C GLU A 143 -29.11 5.59 -35.14
N ILE A 144 -29.04 4.36 -34.63
CA ILE A 144 -27.86 3.80 -33.97
C ILE A 144 -26.97 3.25 -35.08
N GLU A 145 -25.98 4.03 -35.52
CA GLU A 145 -24.94 3.51 -36.40
C GLU A 145 -23.88 2.77 -35.56
N ILE A 146 -23.79 1.46 -35.79
CA ILE A 146 -22.71 0.63 -35.27
C ILE A 146 -21.55 0.72 -36.26
N SER A 147 -20.57 1.57 -35.94
CA SER A 147 -19.39 1.75 -36.79
C SER A 147 -18.14 1.14 -36.15
N LYS A 148 -17.24 0.61 -36.99
CA LYS A 148 -15.91 0.18 -36.52
C LYS A 148 -15.11 1.41 -36.14
N ILE A 149 -14.52 1.41 -34.94
CA ILE A 149 -13.71 2.51 -34.43
C ILE A 149 -12.60 2.84 -35.44
N LYS A 150 -12.64 4.03 -36.05
CA LYS A 150 -11.57 4.52 -36.93
C LYS A 150 -10.53 5.26 -36.10
N VAL A 151 -9.53 4.54 -35.60
CA VAL A 151 -8.38 5.15 -34.91
C VAL A 151 -7.20 5.28 -35.87
N ALA A 152 -6.44 6.37 -35.73
CA ALA A 152 -5.16 6.51 -36.42
C ALA A 152 -4.23 5.33 -36.04
N PRO A 153 -3.60 4.66 -37.01
CA PRO A 153 -2.74 3.53 -36.73
C PRO A 153 -1.50 3.99 -35.94
N LYS A 154 -1.20 3.32 -34.84
CA LYS A 154 0.05 3.49 -34.10
C LYS A 154 1.09 2.53 -34.65
N SER A 155 2.33 2.98 -34.79
CA SER A 155 3.44 2.09 -35.12
C SER A 155 3.75 1.13 -33.96
N ASP A 156 4.38 -0.01 -34.27
CA ASP A 156 4.84 -0.96 -33.24
C ASP A 156 5.81 -0.31 -32.25
N PHE A 157 6.60 0.67 -32.70
CA PHE A 157 7.51 1.41 -31.86
C PHE A 157 6.79 2.32 -30.86
N GLU A 158 5.73 3.00 -31.28
CA GLU A 158 4.93 3.85 -30.38
C GLU A 158 4.25 3.01 -29.30
N ILE A 159 3.62 1.89 -29.68
CA ILE A 159 3.01 0.95 -28.74
C ILE A 159 4.06 0.37 -27.79
N ALA A 160 5.21 -0.07 -28.32
CA ALA A 160 6.27 -0.62 -27.49
C ALA A 160 6.88 0.43 -26.53
N ASN A 161 6.99 1.68 -26.95
CA ASN A 161 7.45 2.78 -26.10
C ASN A 161 6.47 3.07 -24.97
N TYR A 162 5.18 3.09 -25.27
CA TYR A 162 4.13 3.25 -24.27
C TYR A 162 4.21 2.16 -23.21
N ILE A 163 4.15 0.89 -23.64
CA ILE A 163 4.23 -0.26 -22.72
C ILE A 163 5.54 -0.22 -21.91
N MET A 164 6.68 0.06 -22.54
CA MET A 164 7.97 0.13 -21.86
C MET A 164 7.98 1.22 -20.78
N TYR A 165 7.46 2.41 -21.07
CA TYR A 165 7.44 3.52 -20.11
C TYR A 165 6.65 3.16 -18.84
N HIS A 166 5.53 2.45 -18.99
CA HIS A 166 4.65 2.10 -17.88
C HIS A 166 5.01 0.78 -17.17
N THR A 167 5.79 -0.10 -17.80
CA THR A 167 6.09 -1.44 -17.25
C THR A 167 7.57 -1.71 -16.99
N MET A 168 8.47 -0.88 -17.53
CA MET A 168 9.92 -1.11 -17.59
C MET A 168 10.33 -2.43 -18.27
N LEU A 169 9.43 -3.05 -19.05
CA LEU A 169 9.75 -4.24 -19.84
C LEU A 169 10.77 -3.89 -20.94
N PRO A 170 11.72 -4.80 -21.25
CA PRO A 170 12.64 -4.58 -22.36
C PRO A 170 11.88 -4.44 -23.68
N ARG A 171 12.16 -3.36 -24.44
CA ARG A 171 11.51 -3.06 -25.72
C ARG A 171 11.50 -4.26 -26.68
N LEU A 172 12.59 -5.03 -26.72
CA LEU A 172 12.69 -6.24 -27.56
C LEU A 172 11.69 -7.34 -27.15
N ALA A 173 11.40 -7.51 -25.86
CA ALA A 173 10.42 -8.48 -25.39
C ALA A 173 9.01 -8.05 -25.78
N ILE A 174 8.70 -6.75 -25.64
CA ILE A 174 7.41 -6.17 -26.05
C ILE A 174 7.20 -6.35 -27.56
N LEU A 175 8.20 -6.01 -28.37
CA LEU A 175 8.12 -6.18 -29.83
C LEU A 175 7.92 -7.64 -30.24
N LYS A 176 8.56 -8.60 -29.54
CA LYS A 176 8.32 -10.03 -29.77
C LYS A 176 6.89 -10.48 -29.42
N ILE A 177 6.27 -9.87 -28.41
CA ILE A 177 4.87 -10.13 -28.06
C ILE A 177 3.98 -9.60 -29.21
N ILE A 178 4.14 -8.31 -29.56
CA ILE A 178 3.38 -7.63 -30.60
C ILE A 178 3.47 -8.37 -31.95
N SER A 179 4.68 -8.79 -32.36
CA SER A 179 4.90 -9.46 -33.65
C SER A 179 4.27 -10.85 -33.75
N ARG A 180 3.88 -11.45 -32.62
CA ARG A 180 3.25 -12.78 -32.55
C ARG A 180 1.72 -12.69 -32.34
N LEU A 181 1.16 -11.48 -32.26
CA LEU A 181 -0.29 -11.27 -32.23
C LEU A 181 -0.90 -11.44 -33.62
N GLU A 182 -2.15 -11.87 -33.66
CA GLU A 182 -2.97 -11.84 -34.88
C GLU A 182 -3.24 -10.39 -35.31
N LYS A 183 -3.48 -10.18 -36.60
CA LYS A 183 -3.59 -8.85 -37.20
C LYS A 183 -4.67 -8.00 -36.52
N GLU A 184 -5.84 -8.58 -36.28
CA GLU A 184 -7.00 -7.93 -35.67
C GLU A 184 -6.69 -7.48 -34.23
N LYS A 185 -6.00 -8.34 -33.47
CA LYS A 185 -5.60 -8.06 -32.09
C LYS A 185 -4.49 -7.02 -32.00
N ARG A 186 -3.57 -7.05 -32.97
CA ARG A 186 -2.58 -5.99 -33.13
C ARG A 186 -3.25 -4.66 -33.45
N GLU A 187 -4.23 -4.62 -34.34
CA GLU A 187 -4.96 -3.40 -34.68
C GLU A 187 -5.73 -2.82 -33.48
N ALA A 188 -6.24 -3.67 -32.59
CA ALA A 188 -6.90 -3.24 -31.36
C ALA A 188 -6.00 -2.37 -30.46
N LEU A 189 -4.68 -2.61 -30.44
CA LEU A 189 -3.71 -1.80 -29.67
C LEU A 189 -3.57 -0.35 -30.17
N ASN A 190 -4.18 -0.01 -31.32
CA ASN A 190 -4.26 1.39 -31.76
C ASN A 190 -5.24 2.19 -30.88
N ILE A 191 -6.23 1.55 -30.25
CA ILE A 191 -7.15 2.16 -29.30
C ILE A 191 -6.42 2.38 -27.97
N GLN A 192 -6.53 3.57 -27.40
CA GLN A 192 -5.77 3.95 -26.20
C GLN A 192 -6.18 3.14 -24.97
N ASP A 193 -7.47 2.99 -24.71
CA ASP A 193 -8.01 2.24 -23.57
C ASP A 193 -7.56 0.77 -23.63
N VAL A 194 -7.62 0.14 -24.82
CA VAL A 194 -7.13 -1.23 -25.03
C VAL A 194 -5.63 -1.31 -24.76
N LEU A 195 -4.84 -0.32 -25.19
CA LEU A 195 -3.41 -0.28 -24.94
C LEU A 195 -3.09 -0.16 -23.44
N GLU A 196 -3.87 0.61 -22.70
CA GLU A 196 -3.76 0.75 -21.23
C GLU A 196 -4.05 -0.57 -20.53
N ASP A 197 -5.16 -1.22 -20.85
CA ASP A 197 -5.55 -2.50 -20.25
C ASP A 197 -4.55 -3.62 -20.58
N ILE A 198 -4.07 -3.69 -21.82
CA ILE A 198 -3.01 -4.63 -22.19
C ILE A 198 -1.70 -4.34 -21.44
N THR A 199 -1.38 -3.07 -21.21
CA THR A 199 -0.19 -2.67 -20.43
C THR A 199 -0.31 -3.18 -18.99
N GLU A 200 -1.48 -3.05 -18.37
CA GLU A 200 -1.74 -3.57 -17.03
C GLU A 200 -1.66 -5.11 -17.00
N ILE A 201 -2.28 -5.80 -17.95
CA ILE A 201 -2.23 -7.27 -18.07
C ILE A 201 -0.78 -7.76 -18.17
N LEU A 202 0.06 -7.09 -18.96
CA LEU A 202 1.48 -7.43 -19.11
C LEU A 202 2.25 -7.24 -17.81
N LEU A 203 1.96 -6.17 -17.07
CA LEU A 203 2.56 -5.85 -15.78
C LEU A 203 2.14 -6.86 -14.71
N GLU A 204 0.85 -7.21 -14.64
CA GLU A 204 0.34 -8.24 -13.72
C GLU A 204 0.95 -9.60 -14.00
N ASN A 205 1.01 -10.02 -15.27
CA ASN A 205 1.67 -11.26 -15.66
C ASN A 205 3.15 -11.28 -15.24
N LEU A 206 3.83 -10.13 -15.33
CA LEU A 206 5.22 -10.01 -14.87
C LEU A 206 5.32 -10.15 -13.34
N LYS A 207 4.44 -9.49 -12.58
CA LYS A 207 4.39 -9.57 -11.11
C LYS A 207 4.14 -11.01 -10.65
N GLU A 208 3.16 -11.70 -11.25
CA GLU A 208 2.86 -13.10 -10.99
C GLU A 208 4.10 -13.99 -11.22
N MET A 209 4.70 -13.92 -12.41
CA MET A 209 5.88 -14.72 -12.74
C MET A 209 7.09 -14.43 -11.84
N LYS A 210 7.30 -13.15 -11.49
CA LYS A 210 8.32 -12.77 -10.51
C LYS A 210 8.04 -13.41 -9.16
N SER A 211 6.81 -13.29 -8.64
CA SER A 211 6.40 -13.81 -7.33
C SER A 211 6.60 -15.31 -7.18
N GLU A 212 6.25 -16.09 -8.22
CA GLU A 212 6.46 -17.53 -8.24
C GLU A 212 7.95 -17.90 -8.18
N LYS A 213 8.80 -17.06 -8.78
CA LYS A 213 10.21 -17.36 -9.05
C LYS A 213 11.20 -16.54 -8.21
N VAL A 214 10.76 -15.88 -7.15
CA VAL A 214 11.67 -15.38 -6.10
C VAL A 214 12.32 -16.57 -5.40
N PHE A 215 13.65 -16.56 -5.31
CA PHE A 215 14.41 -17.67 -4.73
C PHE A 215 15.42 -17.24 -3.66
N GLU A 216 15.88 -15.99 -3.64
CA GLU A 216 16.80 -15.48 -2.61
C GLU A 216 16.67 -13.96 -2.45
N TYR A 217 17.23 -13.45 -1.35
CA TYR A 217 17.48 -12.04 -1.12
C TYR A 217 18.99 -11.80 -1.02
N GLU A 218 19.45 -10.69 -1.59
CA GLU A 218 20.83 -10.22 -1.50
C GLU A 218 20.89 -8.97 -0.64
N VAL A 219 21.70 -9.01 0.43
CA VAL A 219 21.88 -7.88 1.35
C VAL A 219 22.65 -6.77 0.64
N ILE A 220 22.20 -5.53 0.79
CA ILE A 220 22.85 -4.36 0.23
C ILE A 220 23.70 -3.71 1.31
N ASP A 221 25.01 -3.94 1.25
CA ASP A 221 25.96 -3.33 2.18
C ASP A 221 25.97 -1.80 2.05
N GLY A 222 26.01 -1.11 3.19
CA GLY A 222 26.08 0.36 3.27
C GLY A 222 24.76 1.10 3.04
N TYR A 223 23.65 0.39 2.78
CA TYR A 223 22.32 0.96 2.69
C TYR A 223 21.44 0.43 3.84
N GLU A 224 21.34 1.23 4.89
CA GLU A 224 20.54 0.89 6.07
C GLU A 224 19.30 1.77 6.18
N THR A 225 18.27 1.24 6.82
CA THR A 225 17.08 1.98 7.22
C THR A 225 17.32 2.60 8.59
N GLU A 226 17.10 3.91 8.71
CA GLU A 226 17.16 4.63 9.98
C GLU A 226 16.22 4.00 11.02
N ARG A 227 16.73 3.76 12.22
CA ARG A 227 15.99 3.08 13.29
C ARG A 227 14.82 3.91 13.79
N GLU A 228 14.95 5.24 13.73
CA GLU A 228 13.91 6.21 14.03
C GLU A 228 12.69 6.03 13.13
N LYS A 229 12.90 5.62 11.87
CA LYS A 229 11.81 5.31 10.92
C LYS A 229 11.18 3.95 11.21
N ILE A 230 11.99 2.95 11.54
CA ILE A 230 11.52 1.58 11.86
C ILE A 230 10.61 1.60 13.10
N PHE A 231 11.05 2.28 14.14
CA PHE A 231 10.39 2.36 15.45
C PHE A 231 9.74 3.73 15.70
N GLU A 232 9.22 4.35 14.62
CA GLU A 232 8.47 5.60 14.72
C GLU A 232 7.22 5.39 15.59
N VAL A 233 7.02 6.29 16.55
CA VAL A 233 5.84 6.24 17.43
C VAL A 233 4.58 6.66 16.68
N ASP A 234 3.47 5.98 16.93
CA ASP A 234 2.19 6.41 16.38
C ASP A 234 1.79 7.76 16.96
N LYS A 235 1.47 8.72 16.08
CA LYS A 235 0.86 9.99 16.44
C LYS A 235 -0.61 9.74 16.78
N ILE A 236 -0.99 10.06 18.01
CA ILE A 236 -2.33 9.82 18.55
C ILE A 236 -3.09 11.14 18.60
N ASN A 237 -4.32 11.13 18.09
CA ASN A 237 -5.25 12.25 18.19
C ASN A 237 -6.50 11.86 19.02
N GLU A 238 -7.41 12.81 19.24
CA GLU A 238 -8.62 12.58 20.03
C GLU A 238 -9.57 11.54 19.41
N GLU A 239 -9.64 11.47 18.07
CA GLU A 239 -10.45 10.49 17.36
C GLU A 239 -9.96 9.07 17.65
N ASP A 240 -8.64 8.87 17.67
CA ASP A 240 -8.02 7.58 17.99
C ASP A 240 -8.37 7.14 19.43
N LEU A 241 -8.36 8.06 20.40
CA LEU A 241 -8.71 7.75 21.80
C LEU A 241 -10.17 7.28 21.94
N ASN A 242 -11.07 7.86 21.15
CA ASN A 242 -12.47 7.46 21.11
C ASN A 242 -12.65 6.09 20.43
N ASN A 243 -11.72 5.71 19.55
CA ASN A 243 -11.73 4.43 18.85
C ASN A 243 -10.97 3.32 19.62
N LYS A 244 -11.54 2.90 20.76
CA LYS A 244 -10.98 1.82 21.61
C LYS A 244 -10.80 0.47 20.90
N ARG A 245 -11.40 0.27 19.73
CA ARG A 245 -11.24 -0.95 18.92
C ARG A 245 -9.93 -0.93 18.12
N ARG A 246 -9.53 0.25 17.64
CA ARG A 246 -8.35 0.46 16.78
C ARG A 246 -7.14 1.01 17.53
N LEU A 247 -7.28 1.34 18.81
CA LEU A 247 -6.19 1.82 19.65
C LEU A 247 -5.92 0.83 20.79
N PHE A 248 -4.70 0.33 20.86
CA PHE A 248 -4.21 -0.43 21.99
C PHE A 248 -3.35 0.48 22.89
N LYS A 249 -3.72 0.56 24.17
CA LYS A 249 -2.96 1.27 25.20
C LYS A 249 -2.28 0.26 26.09
N ALA A 250 -0.96 0.24 26.06
CA ALA A 250 -0.17 -0.64 26.91
C ALA A 250 -0.22 -0.21 28.38
N LYS A 251 -0.21 -1.21 29.27
CA LYS A 251 -0.07 -1.05 30.71
C LYS A 251 1.25 -0.35 31.04
N LYS A 252 1.31 0.25 32.24
CA LYS A 252 2.49 0.98 32.70
C LYS A 252 3.73 0.08 32.76
N ASP A 253 3.55 -1.14 33.24
CA ASP A 253 4.58 -2.15 33.47
C ASP A 253 4.55 -3.20 32.34
N SER A 254 4.39 -2.74 31.08
CA SER A 254 4.29 -3.60 29.90
C SER A 254 5.62 -3.69 29.17
N ALA A 255 5.93 -4.87 28.60
CA ALA A 255 7.06 -5.08 27.68
C ALA A 255 6.92 -4.33 26.34
N SER A 256 5.86 -3.55 26.15
CA SER A 256 5.64 -2.72 24.98
C SER A 256 6.70 -1.62 24.84
N LEU A 257 7.24 -1.44 23.63
CA LEU A 257 8.13 -0.32 23.32
C LEU A 257 7.45 1.06 23.42
N ASN A 258 6.16 1.16 23.06
CA ASN A 258 5.39 2.41 23.04
C ASN A 258 4.12 2.29 23.89
N GLU A 259 3.62 3.43 24.40
CA GLU A 259 2.37 3.45 25.18
C GLU A 259 1.14 3.13 24.34
N TYR A 260 1.10 3.63 23.11
CA TYR A 260 -0.04 3.49 22.21
C TYR A 260 0.37 2.87 20.89
N TYR A 261 -0.49 1.98 20.37
CA TYR A 261 -0.37 1.40 19.05
C TYR A 261 -1.69 1.51 18.30
N LYS A 262 -1.63 2.01 17.05
CA LYS A 262 -2.76 1.95 16.12
C LYS A 262 -2.81 0.57 15.47
N LEU A 263 -4.00 -0.02 15.44
CA LEU A 263 -4.23 -1.39 14.99
C LEU A 263 -5.16 -1.43 13.78
N ASP A 264 -4.87 -2.35 12.86
CA ASP A 264 -5.60 -2.52 11.61
C ASP A 264 -6.67 -3.61 11.68
N SER A 265 -6.71 -4.42 12.74
CA SER A 265 -7.74 -5.46 12.97
C SER A 265 -8.01 -5.73 14.46
N ASP A 266 -9.12 -6.41 14.76
CA ASP A 266 -9.37 -6.91 16.13
C ASP A 266 -8.38 -8.01 16.51
N GLY A 267 -7.99 -8.84 15.55
CA GLY A 267 -7.03 -9.90 15.79
C GLY A 267 -5.64 -9.37 16.19
N GLU A 268 -5.22 -8.24 15.63
CA GLU A 268 -4.02 -7.53 16.10
C GLU A 268 -4.15 -7.05 17.54
N LYS A 269 -5.35 -6.62 17.93
CA LYS A 269 -5.62 -6.17 19.30
C LYS A 269 -5.53 -7.33 20.29
N GLU A 270 -6.20 -8.44 19.97
CA GLU A 270 -6.10 -9.65 20.78
C GLU A 270 -4.64 -10.13 20.86
N PHE A 271 -3.91 -10.11 19.75
CA PHE A 271 -2.51 -10.49 19.71
C PHE A 271 -1.64 -9.61 20.62
N ALA A 272 -1.80 -8.28 20.56
CA ALA A 272 -1.10 -7.33 21.43
C ALA A 272 -1.44 -7.53 22.91
N GLU A 273 -2.72 -7.77 23.23
CA GLU A 273 -3.16 -8.09 24.60
C GLU A 273 -2.52 -9.38 25.10
N LYS A 274 -2.38 -10.42 24.27
CA LYS A 274 -1.72 -11.67 24.67
C LYS A 274 -0.21 -11.49 24.86
N LEU A 275 0.46 -10.72 24.00
CA LEU A 275 1.88 -10.38 24.14
C LEU A 275 2.15 -9.62 25.44
N GLU A 276 1.31 -8.63 25.77
CA GLU A 276 1.45 -7.84 27.00
C GLU A 276 1.30 -8.69 28.28
N ASN A 277 0.54 -9.79 28.22
CA ASN A 277 0.27 -10.64 29.37
C ASN A 277 1.19 -11.89 29.43
N ASP A 278 2.18 -12.01 28.56
CA ASP A 278 3.15 -13.12 28.59
C ASP A 278 4.46 -12.66 29.25
N GLU A 279 4.79 -13.26 30.40
CA GLU A 279 5.96 -12.91 31.23
C GLU A 279 7.32 -13.24 30.58
N ASN A 280 7.32 -14.02 29.51
CA ASN A 280 8.52 -14.34 28.74
C ASN A 280 8.73 -13.35 27.58
N VAL A 281 7.77 -12.48 27.27
CA VAL A 281 7.97 -11.40 26.31
C VAL A 281 8.80 -10.31 26.99
N LEU A 282 10.00 -10.07 26.46
CA LEU A 282 10.93 -9.06 26.99
C LEU A 282 10.71 -7.69 26.34
N LEU A 283 10.33 -7.70 25.07
CA LEU A 283 10.00 -6.50 24.29
C LEU A 283 9.01 -6.87 23.19
N PHE A 284 8.02 -6.03 22.94
CA PHE A 284 7.26 -6.11 21.69
C PHE A 284 6.91 -4.72 21.15
N THR A 285 6.81 -4.62 19.83
CA THR A 285 6.41 -3.39 19.15
C THR A 285 5.75 -3.68 17.81
N LYS A 286 4.81 -2.83 17.40
CA LYS A 286 4.25 -2.84 16.05
C LYS A 286 5.22 -2.09 15.12
N LEU A 287 5.60 -2.71 14.01
CA LEU A 287 6.44 -2.07 13.01
C LEU A 287 5.61 -1.07 12.21
N LYS A 288 6.15 0.14 12.01
CA LYS A 288 5.44 1.18 11.27
C LYS A 288 5.40 0.84 9.78
N LYS A 289 4.21 0.88 9.18
CA LYS A 289 4.04 0.76 7.72
C LYS A 289 4.86 1.83 7.01
N GLY A 290 5.77 1.40 6.14
CA GLY A 290 6.72 2.29 5.44
C GLY A 290 7.97 2.67 6.24
N GLY A 291 8.00 2.40 7.55
CA GLY A 291 9.18 2.55 8.39
C GLY A 291 10.20 1.44 8.15
N PHE A 292 9.76 0.19 8.27
CA PHE A 292 10.52 -0.99 7.84
C PHE A 292 9.88 -1.59 6.59
N VAL A 293 10.67 -1.83 5.55
CA VAL A 293 10.15 -2.25 4.24
C VAL A 293 10.98 -3.37 3.64
N ILE A 294 10.29 -4.44 3.28
CA ILE A 294 10.78 -5.53 2.46
C ILE A 294 10.26 -5.31 1.04
N ASP A 295 11.16 -5.18 0.07
CA ASP A 295 10.80 -5.09 -1.35
C ASP A 295 10.26 -6.45 -1.83
N THR A 296 9.16 -6.46 -2.56
CA THR A 296 8.55 -7.69 -3.10
C THR A 296 8.05 -7.44 -4.54
N PRO A 297 7.81 -8.51 -5.32
CA PRO A 297 7.22 -8.36 -6.66
C PRO A 297 5.86 -7.64 -6.69
N TYR A 298 5.11 -7.66 -5.59
CA TYR A 298 3.83 -6.94 -5.44
C TYR A 298 3.99 -5.57 -4.75
N GLY A 299 5.23 -5.07 -4.66
CA GLY A 299 5.56 -3.81 -4.02
C GLY A 299 5.97 -3.95 -2.55
N ASN A 300 6.19 -2.81 -1.92
CA ASN A 300 6.69 -2.70 -0.55
C ASN A 300 5.77 -3.42 0.46
N TYR A 301 6.38 -4.14 1.39
CA TYR A 301 5.72 -4.90 2.45
C TYR A 301 6.35 -4.59 3.81
N SER A 302 5.53 -4.35 4.82
CA SER A 302 5.95 -4.17 6.22
C SER A 302 5.22 -5.23 7.05
N PRO A 303 5.93 -6.15 7.72
CA PRO A 303 5.34 -7.04 8.72
C PRO A 303 4.73 -6.26 9.88
N ASP A 304 3.84 -6.91 10.64
CA ASP A 304 3.09 -6.23 11.70
C ASP A 304 3.88 -6.02 12.99
N TRP A 305 4.56 -7.04 13.51
CA TRP A 305 5.15 -7.02 14.85
C TRP A 305 6.62 -7.43 14.87
N ALA A 306 7.36 -6.84 15.80
CA ALA A 306 8.62 -7.37 16.29
C ALA A 306 8.48 -7.73 17.77
N VAL A 307 8.89 -8.95 18.13
CA VAL A 307 8.78 -9.51 19.47
C VAL A 307 10.13 -10.09 19.87
N VAL A 308 10.58 -9.76 21.08
CA VAL A 308 11.75 -10.36 21.71
C VAL A 308 11.27 -11.24 22.84
N TYR A 309 11.55 -12.53 22.73
CA TYR A 309 11.11 -13.54 23.69
C TYR A 309 12.30 -14.06 24.49
N ARG A 310 12.12 -14.34 25.78
CA ARG A 310 13.18 -14.87 26.65
C ARG A 310 13.68 -16.21 26.13
N ASN A 311 15.00 -16.32 25.93
CA ASN A 311 15.62 -17.59 25.59
C ASN A 311 15.74 -18.46 26.86
N SER A 312 15.16 -19.66 26.85
CA SER A 312 15.20 -20.58 28.00
C SER A 312 16.37 -21.57 27.95
N LEU A 313 17.19 -21.55 26.89
CA LEU A 313 18.17 -22.59 26.58
C LEU A 313 19.65 -22.21 26.78
N GLU A 314 20.02 -20.97 27.13
CA GLU A 314 21.43 -20.58 27.22
C GLU A 314 21.83 -19.92 28.56
N ASN A 315 22.91 -20.47 29.14
CA ASN A 315 23.68 -19.94 30.26
C ASN A 315 24.88 -19.13 29.71
N GLU A 316 24.69 -18.25 28.73
CA GLU A 316 25.77 -17.41 28.19
C GLU A 316 25.45 -15.93 28.36
N GLU A 317 26.41 -15.20 28.91
CA GLU A 317 26.29 -13.88 29.55
C GLU A 317 25.84 -12.71 28.64
N ASN A 318 25.44 -12.94 27.38
CA ASN A 318 25.26 -11.85 26.40
C ASN A 318 24.02 -11.89 25.49
N ASN A 319 23.19 -12.95 25.45
CA ASN A 319 22.00 -12.94 24.57
C ASN A 319 20.73 -13.41 25.29
N VAL A 320 19.92 -12.45 25.73
CA VAL A 320 18.79 -12.67 26.65
C VAL A 320 17.53 -13.14 25.92
N GLY A 321 17.45 -13.02 24.58
CA GLY A 321 16.23 -13.31 23.85
C GLY A 321 16.38 -13.77 22.39
N ILE A 322 15.28 -14.35 21.89
CA ILE A 322 15.09 -14.75 20.50
C ILE A 322 14.20 -13.70 19.83
N TYR A 323 14.58 -13.26 18.63
CA TYR A 323 13.90 -12.20 17.89
C TYR A 323 12.90 -12.80 16.89
N PHE A 324 11.64 -12.40 17.00
CA PHE A 324 10.56 -12.83 16.12
C PHE A 324 9.97 -11.64 15.38
N ILE A 325 9.87 -11.76 14.06
CA ILE A 325 9.09 -10.83 13.23
C ILE A 325 7.83 -11.56 12.78
N VAL A 326 6.67 -10.95 13.05
CA VAL A 326 5.39 -11.64 12.97
C VAL A 326 4.42 -10.86 12.08
N GLU A 327 3.86 -11.54 11.08
CA GLU A 327 2.71 -11.07 10.31
C GLU A 327 1.42 -11.65 10.90
N THR A 328 0.47 -10.80 11.25
CA THR A 328 -0.83 -11.26 11.80
C THR A 328 -1.88 -11.39 10.70
N LYS A 329 -2.48 -12.57 10.59
CA LYS A 329 -3.63 -12.87 9.70
C LYS A 329 -4.70 -13.60 10.48
N ALA A 330 -5.38 -12.86 11.35
CA ALA A 330 -6.39 -13.40 12.23
C ALA A 330 -7.50 -14.14 11.48
N ASP A 331 -7.99 -15.22 12.08
CA ASP A 331 -9.07 -16.07 11.57
C ASP A 331 -8.85 -16.64 10.15
N LYS A 332 -7.59 -16.70 9.68
CA LYS A 332 -7.23 -17.34 8.41
C LYS A 332 -6.52 -18.66 8.62
N GLU A 333 -6.84 -19.62 7.75
CA GLU A 333 -5.99 -20.76 7.47
C GLU A 333 -5.12 -20.49 6.24
N GLU A 334 -4.10 -21.34 6.00
CA GLU A 334 -3.21 -21.20 4.85
C GLU A 334 -3.95 -21.23 3.50
N LYS A 335 -5.09 -21.95 3.43
CA LYS A 335 -5.95 -22.00 2.24
C LYS A 335 -6.66 -20.67 1.97
N ASP A 336 -6.89 -19.85 3.01
CA ASP A 336 -7.61 -18.58 2.94
C ASP A 336 -6.68 -17.40 2.60
N LEU A 337 -5.36 -17.62 2.62
CA LEU A 337 -4.40 -16.61 2.20
C LEU A 337 -4.46 -16.41 0.68
N THR A 338 -4.58 -15.14 0.28
CA THR A 338 -4.52 -14.73 -1.12
C THR A 338 -3.13 -15.02 -1.70
N ALA A 339 -3.02 -15.11 -3.04
CA ALA A 339 -1.73 -15.30 -3.70
C ALA A 339 -0.72 -14.20 -3.34
N VAL A 340 -1.18 -12.95 -3.21
CA VAL A 340 -0.35 -11.81 -2.80
C VAL A 340 0.14 -11.95 -1.36
N GLU A 341 -0.72 -12.35 -0.43
CA GLU A 341 -0.33 -12.60 0.97
C GLU A 341 0.71 -13.73 1.05
N LYS A 342 0.48 -14.85 0.37
CA LYS A 342 1.44 -15.97 0.31
C LYS A 342 2.78 -15.52 -0.25
N SER A 343 2.78 -14.70 -1.30
CA SER A 343 4.00 -14.14 -1.88
C SER A 343 4.73 -13.23 -0.90
N LYS A 344 4.04 -12.34 -0.20
CA LYS A 344 4.66 -11.42 0.78
C LYS A 344 5.25 -12.18 1.97
N ILE A 345 4.55 -13.19 2.48
CA ILE A 345 5.05 -14.08 3.54
C ILE A 345 6.30 -14.83 3.08
N LYS A 346 6.28 -15.42 1.87
CA LYS A 346 7.46 -16.09 1.29
C LYS A 346 8.64 -15.12 1.17
N CYS A 347 8.39 -13.90 0.71
CA CYS A 347 9.41 -12.85 0.61
C CYS A 347 9.97 -12.47 1.98
N GLY A 348 9.12 -12.35 3.00
CA GLY A 348 9.54 -12.10 4.38
C GLY A 348 10.48 -13.19 4.91
N LYS A 349 10.14 -14.47 4.70
CA LYS A 349 10.99 -15.61 5.08
C LYS A 349 12.38 -15.52 4.44
N LEU A 350 12.43 -15.37 3.11
CA LEU A 350 13.70 -15.27 2.37
C LEU A 350 14.51 -14.03 2.74
N HIS A 351 13.84 -12.90 3.02
CA HIS A 351 14.50 -11.68 3.46
C HIS A 351 15.23 -11.91 4.80
N PHE A 352 14.52 -12.42 5.81
CA PHE A 352 15.11 -12.64 7.14
C PHE A 352 16.18 -13.73 7.13
N GLU A 353 16.00 -14.80 6.35
CA GLU A 353 17.05 -15.81 6.09
C GLU A 353 18.35 -15.19 5.53
N ALA A 354 18.24 -14.11 4.74
CA ALA A 354 19.40 -13.42 4.18
C ALA A 354 20.03 -12.41 5.14
N VAL A 355 19.23 -11.62 5.88
CA VAL A 355 19.75 -10.49 6.68
C VAL A 355 20.20 -10.88 8.09
N SER A 356 19.64 -11.94 8.69
CA SER A 356 19.97 -12.35 10.05
C SER A 356 19.74 -13.84 10.31
N LYS A 357 20.66 -14.46 11.06
CA LYS A 357 20.48 -15.83 11.57
C LYS A 357 19.73 -15.89 12.90
N ASN A 358 19.57 -14.74 13.57
CA ASN A 358 19.03 -14.64 14.92
C ASN A 358 17.57 -14.15 14.92
N VAL A 359 17.02 -13.84 13.74
CA VAL A 359 15.64 -13.40 13.56
C VAL A 359 14.87 -14.49 12.86
N GLU A 360 13.79 -14.95 13.48
CA GLU A 360 12.83 -15.85 12.84
C GLU A 360 11.60 -15.07 12.38
N PHE A 361 11.10 -15.40 11.18
CA PHE A 361 9.91 -14.77 10.61
C PHE A 361 8.86 -15.81 10.25
N ASP A 362 7.62 -15.56 10.66
CA ASP A 362 6.45 -16.27 10.15
C ASP A 362 5.18 -15.43 10.30
N TRP A 363 4.14 -15.85 9.59
CA TRP A 363 2.79 -15.34 9.81
C TRP A 363 2.07 -16.18 10.85
N VAL A 364 1.10 -15.59 11.55
CA VAL A 364 0.31 -16.27 12.59
C VAL A 364 -1.15 -15.85 12.49
N ASN A 365 -2.05 -16.77 12.80
CA ASN A 365 -3.48 -16.44 12.88
C ASN A 365 -3.99 -16.13 14.28
N SER A 366 -3.18 -16.39 15.31
CA SER A 366 -3.50 -16.18 16.71
C SER A 366 -2.24 -16.25 17.56
N TYR A 367 -2.33 -15.86 18.84
CA TYR A 367 -1.22 -16.02 19.78
C TYR A 367 -0.87 -17.50 20.03
N GLY A 368 -1.86 -18.39 20.01
CA GLY A 368 -1.62 -19.83 20.12
C GLY A 368 -0.83 -20.38 18.94
N ASP A 369 -1.14 -19.91 17.72
CA ASP A 369 -0.39 -20.27 16.50
C ASP A 369 1.04 -19.72 16.52
N PHE A 370 1.24 -18.49 17.02
CA PHE A 370 2.56 -17.92 17.27
C PHE A 370 3.41 -18.85 18.14
N LYS A 371 2.93 -19.22 19.34
CA LYS A 371 3.70 -20.13 20.21
C LYS A 371 3.99 -21.47 19.56
N ARG A 372 3.04 -22.03 18.81
CA ARG A 372 3.22 -23.31 18.11
C ARG A 372 4.27 -23.23 17.00
N LYS A 373 4.20 -22.21 16.12
CA LYS A 373 5.09 -22.08 14.96
C LYS A 373 6.53 -21.81 15.37
N PHE A 374 6.72 -20.95 16.36
CA PHE A 374 8.03 -20.62 16.91
C PHE A 374 8.50 -21.59 18.01
N LYS A 375 7.78 -22.70 18.23
CA LYS A 375 8.10 -23.76 19.22
C LYS A 375 8.38 -23.21 20.63
N ILE A 376 7.62 -22.21 21.01
CA ILE A 376 7.67 -21.60 22.33
C ILE A 376 6.92 -22.53 23.29
N ASN A 377 7.64 -23.15 24.22
CA ASN A 377 7.04 -23.99 25.25
C ASN A 377 6.24 -23.14 26.25
N ASN A 378 5.11 -23.67 26.71
CA ASN A 378 4.27 -23.04 27.74
C ASN A 378 4.93 -23.01 29.11
#